data_AF-A0ABD3DXK4-F1
#
_entry.id   AF-A0ABD3DXK4-F1
#
_cell.length_a   1.000
_cell.length_b   1.000
_cell.length_c   1.000
_cell.angle_alpha   90.00
_cell.angle_beta   90.00
_cell.angle_gamma   90.00
#
_symmetry.space_group_name_H-M   'P 1'
#
loop_
_entity.id
_entity.type
_entity.pdbx_description
1 polymer ?
#
loop_
_entity_poly.entity_id
_entity_poly.type
_entity_poly.pdbx_seq_one_letter_code
_entity_poly.pdbx_strand_id
1 'polypeptide(L)'
;MSGFALSNILDEGKLSKAEDLGKDFTTPDSASSVVNLKAFSKFENTSEALSAVILLIDSKLSKGLRKFLRSHCEGDILAVADSKIGNTIKEKLVDTMVIQAISLLDDLDKELNTYAMRVREWYGWHFPELAKIIQDNILYAKTVKLMGNRTN
;
A
#
# COMPACT_ATOMS: atom_id res chain seq x y z
N MET A 1 -22.79 -8.66 -14.62
CA MET A 1 -21.62 -9.33 -14.00
C MET A 1 -21.57 -8.89 -12.55
N SER A 2 -21.45 -9.81 -11.60
CA SER A 2 -21.41 -9.47 -10.17
C SER A 2 -19.96 -9.34 -9.72
N GLY A 3 -19.64 -8.24 -9.04
CA GLY A 3 -18.28 -7.93 -8.62
C GLY A 3 -18.18 -6.59 -7.90
N PHE A 4 -16.97 -6.23 -7.47
CA PHE A 4 -16.66 -4.91 -6.94
C PHE A 4 -16.32 -3.95 -8.08
N ALA A 5 -16.91 -2.76 -8.07
CA ALA A 5 -16.61 -1.70 -9.02
C ALA A 5 -16.04 -0.50 -8.27
N LEU A 6 -15.00 0.10 -8.83
CA LEU A 6 -14.46 1.38 -8.41
C LEU A 6 -14.59 2.36 -9.58
N SER A 7 -15.25 3.49 -9.34
CA SER A 7 -15.43 4.53 -10.34
C SER A 7 -14.79 5.83 -9.87
N ASN A 8 -14.08 6.48 -10.78
CA ASN A 8 -13.63 7.85 -10.61
C ASN A 8 -14.78 8.79 -10.91
N ILE A 9 -14.91 9.82 -10.09
CA ILE A 9 -15.81 10.94 -10.34
C ILE A 9 -15.05 11.92 -11.23
N LEU A 10 -15.62 12.26 -12.39
CA LEU A 10 -15.05 13.25 -13.31
C LEU A 10 -15.55 14.66 -13.03
N ASP A 11 -16.73 14.79 -12.41
CA ASP A 11 -17.39 16.08 -12.17
C ASP A 11 -17.79 16.22 -10.69
N GLU A 12 -16.87 16.72 -9.86
CA GLU A 12 -17.08 16.93 -8.42
C GLU A 12 -18.14 18.00 -8.13
N GLY A 13 -18.38 18.94 -9.06
CA GLY A 13 -19.36 20.02 -8.91
C GLY A 13 -20.79 19.51 -8.78
N LYS A 14 -21.12 18.37 -9.41
CA LYS A 14 -22.46 17.76 -9.38
C LYS A 14 -22.75 16.96 -8.12
N LEU A 15 -21.73 16.55 -7.36
CA LEU A 15 -21.89 15.89 -6.07
C LEU A 15 -22.37 16.83 -4.96
N SER A 16 -22.24 18.15 -5.13
CA SER A 16 -22.72 19.14 -4.17
C SER A 16 -24.26 19.23 -4.12
N LYS A 17 -24.96 18.70 -5.14
CA LYS A 17 -26.43 18.71 -5.26
C LYS A 17 -26.97 17.28 -5.23
N ALA A 18 -27.02 16.70 -4.03
CA ALA A 18 -27.52 15.34 -3.80
C ALA A 18 -28.95 15.10 -4.34
N GLU A 19 -29.76 16.16 -4.47
CA GLU A 19 -31.15 16.09 -4.94
C GLU A 19 -31.29 15.90 -6.47
N ASP A 20 -30.30 16.32 -7.27
CA ASP A 20 -30.34 16.19 -8.74
C ASP A 20 -29.51 15.02 -9.28
N LEU A 21 -28.68 14.40 -8.44
CA LEU A 21 -27.82 13.27 -8.84
C LEU A 21 -28.64 12.13 -9.48
N GLY A 22 -29.83 11.85 -8.96
CA GLY A 22 -30.72 10.83 -9.52
C GLY A 22 -31.17 11.08 -10.97
N LYS A 23 -31.21 12.35 -11.40
CA LYS A 23 -31.57 12.75 -12.78
C LYS A 23 -30.38 12.60 -13.74
N ASP A 24 -29.17 12.84 -13.25
CA ASP A 24 -27.94 12.71 -14.04
C ASP A 24 -27.55 11.24 -14.27
N PHE A 25 -28.02 10.31 -13.42
CA PHE A 25 -27.86 8.86 -13.58
C PHE A 25 -29.02 8.18 -14.34
N THR A 26 -30.03 8.92 -14.81
CA THR A 26 -31.20 8.32 -15.49
C THR A 26 -30.89 7.89 -16.93
N THR A 27 -29.90 8.52 -17.58
CA THR A 27 -29.47 8.16 -18.94
C THR A 27 -28.01 7.68 -18.94
N PRO A 28 -27.68 6.61 -19.69
CA PRO A 28 -26.33 6.03 -19.70
C PRO A 28 -25.27 7.01 -20.21
N ASP A 29 -25.62 7.88 -21.16
CA ASP A 29 -24.72 8.90 -21.69
C ASP A 29 -24.36 9.95 -20.61
N SER A 30 -25.36 10.42 -19.85
CA SER A 30 -25.13 11.38 -18.75
C SER A 30 -24.33 10.74 -17.62
N ALA A 31 -24.62 9.49 -17.25
CA ALA A 31 -23.87 8.77 -16.22
C ALA A 31 -22.39 8.58 -16.60
N SER A 32 -22.09 8.29 -17.88
CA SER A 32 -20.72 8.11 -18.39
C SER A 32 -19.88 9.40 -18.34
N SER A 33 -20.54 10.56 -18.37
CA SER A 33 -19.88 11.86 -18.22
C SER A 33 -19.57 12.23 -16.77
N VAL A 34 -20.30 11.65 -15.81
CA VAL A 34 -20.16 11.93 -14.37
C VAL A 34 -19.19 10.96 -13.70
N VAL A 35 -19.25 9.68 -14.08
CA VAL A 35 -18.39 8.63 -13.52
C VAL A 35 -17.70 7.83 -14.61
N ASN A 36 -16.41 7.57 -14.42
CA ASN A 36 -15.65 6.65 -15.26
C ASN A 36 -15.18 5.45 -14.44
N LEU A 37 -15.39 4.25 -14.95
CA LEU A 37 -15.00 3.01 -14.26
C LEU A 37 -13.47 2.93 -14.22
N LYS A 38 -12.88 3.05 -13.02
CA LYS A 38 -11.43 2.90 -12.82
C LYS A 38 -11.03 1.44 -12.75
N ALA A 39 -11.80 0.63 -12.03
CA ALA A 39 -11.48 -0.78 -11.84
C ALA A 39 -12.74 -1.62 -11.60
N PHE A 40 -12.69 -2.88 -12.03
CA PHE A 40 -13.73 -3.86 -11.73
C PHE A 40 -13.10 -5.21 -11.39
N SER A 41 -13.50 -5.78 -10.26
CA SER A 41 -13.12 -7.12 -9.81
C SER A 41 -14.35 -8.01 -9.79
N LYS A 42 -14.43 -8.93 -10.76
CA LYS A 42 -15.51 -9.91 -10.85
C LYS A 42 -15.34 -10.96 -9.75
N PHE A 43 -16.45 -11.40 -9.15
CA PHE A 43 -16.42 -12.58 -8.29
C PHE A 43 -16.13 -13.83 -9.12
N GLU A 44 -15.27 -14.71 -8.59
CA GLU A 44 -14.97 -15.97 -9.27
C GLU A 44 -16.20 -16.86 -9.28
N ASN A 45 -16.84 -17.02 -8.11
CA ASN A 45 -17.92 -17.98 -7.88
C ASN A 45 -19.07 -17.40 -7.04
N THR A 46 -20.22 -18.05 -7.05
CA THR A 46 -21.40 -17.67 -6.24
C THR A 46 -21.12 -17.68 -4.74
N SER A 47 -20.28 -18.61 -4.26
CA SER A 47 -19.87 -18.68 -2.85
C SER A 47 -19.10 -17.43 -2.40
N GLU A 48 -18.19 -16.92 -3.25
CA GLU A 48 -17.46 -15.69 -2.96
C GLU A 48 -18.40 -14.48 -2.95
N ALA A 49 -19.30 -14.40 -3.94
CA ALA A 49 -20.31 -13.34 -4.02
C ALA A 49 -21.19 -13.31 -2.76
N LEU A 50 -21.70 -14.46 -2.32
CA LEU A 50 -22.52 -14.57 -1.10
C LEU A 50 -21.72 -14.17 0.13
N SER A 51 -20.49 -14.66 0.27
CA SER A 51 -19.62 -14.32 1.41
C SER A 51 -19.33 -12.83 1.46
N ALA A 52 -19.06 -12.20 0.31
CA ALA A 52 -18.85 -10.76 0.21
C ALA A 52 -20.10 -9.97 0.59
N VAL A 53 -21.27 -10.39 0.11
CA VAL A 53 -22.56 -9.75 0.43
C VAL A 53 -22.89 -9.86 1.92
N ILE A 54 -22.71 -11.04 2.52
CA ILE A 54 -22.92 -11.24 3.97
C ILE A 54 -22.01 -10.31 4.77
N LEU A 55 -20.73 -10.23 4.39
CA LEU A 55 -19.79 -9.34 5.06
C LEU A 55 -20.18 -7.87 4.88
N LEU A 56 -20.68 -7.46 3.72
CA LEU A 56 -21.16 -6.09 3.49
C LEU A 56 -22.40 -5.77 4.33
N ILE A 57 -23.33 -6.72 4.49
CA ILE A 57 -24.49 -6.58 5.39
C ILE A 57 -24.03 -6.39 6.84
N ASP A 58 -22.99 -7.12 7.25
CA ASP A 58 -22.36 -6.97 8.57
C ASP A 58 -21.43 -5.74 8.68
N SER A 59 -21.41 -4.86 7.68
CA SER A 59 -20.50 -3.70 7.55
C SER A 59 -19.00 -4.07 7.65
N LYS A 60 -18.62 -5.27 7.22
CA LYS A 60 -17.24 -5.79 7.22
C LYS A 60 -16.69 -5.93 5.80
N LEU A 61 -15.36 -5.79 5.67
CA LEU A 61 -14.67 -5.98 4.39
C LEU A 61 -14.18 -7.42 4.19
N SER A 62 -14.51 -7.99 3.04
CA SER A 62 -13.93 -9.26 2.59
C SER A 62 -12.43 -9.13 2.28
N LYS A 63 -11.72 -10.27 2.19
CA LYS A 63 -10.30 -10.28 1.79
C LYS A 63 -10.15 -9.74 0.35
N GLY A 64 -11.04 -10.12 -0.56
CA GLY A 64 -11.04 -9.65 -1.95
C GLY A 64 -11.20 -8.14 -2.05
N LEU A 65 -12.17 -7.56 -1.35
CA LEU A 65 -12.41 -6.11 -1.37
C LEU A 65 -11.23 -5.32 -0.79
N ARG A 66 -10.60 -5.80 0.28
CA ARG A 66 -9.38 -5.17 0.83
C ARG A 66 -8.23 -5.18 -0.17
N LYS A 67 -8.00 -6.29 -0.85
CA LYS A 67 -6.95 -6.40 -1.88
C LYS A 67 -7.25 -5.47 -3.06
N PHE A 68 -8.52 -5.40 -3.47
CA PHE A 68 -8.97 -4.55 -4.55
C PHE A 68 -8.79 -3.06 -4.25
N LEU A 69 -9.18 -2.61 -3.05
CA LEU A 69 -8.98 -1.21 -2.62
C LEU A 69 -7.51 -0.86 -2.50
N ARG A 70 -6.67 -1.74 -1.93
CA ARG A 70 -5.22 -1.49 -1.86
C ARG A 70 -4.59 -1.28 -3.24
N SER A 71 -4.99 -2.08 -4.22
CA SER A 71 -4.41 -2.02 -5.56
C SER A 71 -4.82 -0.79 -6.37
N HIS A 72 -5.89 -0.08 -5.99
CA HIS A 72 -6.48 0.98 -6.82
C HIS A 72 -6.74 2.31 -6.08
N CYS A 73 -6.58 2.36 -4.76
CA CYS A 73 -6.91 3.52 -3.91
C CYS A 73 -5.74 3.92 -2.98
N GLU A 74 -4.53 4.07 -3.51
CA GLU A 74 -3.42 4.68 -2.75
C GLU A 74 -3.50 6.20 -2.84
N GLY A 75 -3.87 6.86 -1.74
CA GLY A 75 -3.84 8.32 -1.60
C GLY A 75 -5.09 9.07 -2.10
N ASP A 76 -6.05 8.38 -2.72
CA ASP A 76 -7.28 8.97 -3.24
C ASP A 76 -8.38 9.10 -2.15
N ILE A 77 -9.23 10.12 -2.26
CA ILE A 77 -10.43 10.27 -1.42
C ILE A 77 -11.49 9.28 -1.91
N LEU A 78 -11.86 8.33 -1.05
CA LEU A 78 -12.88 7.33 -1.36
C LEU A 78 -14.24 7.73 -0.79
N ALA A 79 -15.25 7.82 -1.65
CA ALA A 79 -16.64 7.95 -1.24
C ALA A 79 -17.25 6.55 -0.97
N VAL A 80 -17.84 6.37 0.20
CA VAL A 80 -18.47 5.10 0.62
C VAL A 80 -19.87 5.41 1.14
N ALA A 81 -20.87 4.67 0.67
CA ALA A 81 -22.27 4.90 1.05
C ALA A 81 -22.58 4.53 2.52
N ASP A 82 -21.84 3.59 3.10
CA ASP A 82 -21.98 3.17 4.50
C ASP A 82 -20.83 3.74 5.34
N SER A 83 -21.19 4.57 6.32
CA SER A 83 -20.25 5.18 7.28
C SER A 83 -19.43 4.15 8.08
N LYS A 84 -20.00 3.00 8.45
CA LYS A 84 -19.29 1.95 9.18
C LYS A 84 -18.27 1.25 8.29
N ILE A 85 -18.62 1.02 7.02
CA ILE A 85 -17.68 0.47 6.03
C ILE A 85 -16.55 1.48 5.80
N GLY A 86 -16.86 2.78 5.67
CA GLY A 86 -15.87 3.85 5.57
C GLY A 86 -14.86 3.86 6.73
N ASN A 87 -15.35 3.76 7.97
CA ASN A 87 -14.49 3.68 9.15
C ASN A 87 -13.62 2.42 9.15
N THR A 88 -14.22 1.26 8.85
CA THR A 88 -13.48 -0.02 8.80
C THR A 88 -12.43 -0.03 7.70
N ILE A 89 -12.69 0.62 6.56
CA ILE A 89 -11.74 0.82 5.46
C ILE A 89 -10.56 1.66 5.96
N LYS A 90 -10.85 2.79 6.60
CA LYS A 90 -9.84 3.72 7.12
C LYS A 90 -8.91 3.03 8.13
N GLU A 91 -9.47 2.34 9.11
CA GLU A 91 -8.68 1.60 10.11
C GLU A 91 -7.81 0.52 9.46
N LYS A 92 -8.42 -0.37 8.66
CA LYS A 92 -7.69 -1.53 8.10
C LYS A 92 -6.65 -1.17 7.04
N LEU A 93 -6.87 -0.12 6.26
CA LEU A 93 -5.88 0.31 5.26
C LEU A 93 -4.66 0.91 5.96
N VAL A 94 -4.87 1.81 6.91
CA VAL A 94 -3.80 2.48 7.68
C VAL A 94 -2.99 1.47 8.49
N ASP A 95 -3.64 0.58 9.24
CA ASP A 95 -2.94 -0.42 10.07
C ASP A 95 -1.98 -1.28 9.26
N THR A 96 -2.38 -1.65 8.04
CA THR A 96 -1.52 -2.49 7.19
C THR A 96 -0.35 -1.72 6.62
N MET A 97 -0.49 -0.42 6.33
CA MET A 97 0.66 0.41 5.91
C MET A 97 1.69 0.51 7.05
N VAL A 98 1.22 0.68 8.29
CA VAL A 98 2.09 0.70 9.47
C VAL A 98 2.80 -0.64 9.65
N ILE A 99 2.07 -1.76 9.60
CA ILE A 99 2.65 -3.11 9.71
C ILE A 99 3.69 -3.37 8.61
N GLN A 100 3.41 -2.95 7.37
CA GLN A 100 4.35 -3.09 6.26
C GLN A 100 5.60 -2.22 6.45
N ALA A 101 5.44 -0.98 6.90
CA ALA A 101 6.58 -0.10 7.17
C ALA A 101 7.50 -0.66 8.26
N ILE A 102 6.93 -1.25 9.32
CA ILE A 102 7.71 -1.92 10.38
C ILE A 102 8.43 -3.14 9.81
N SER A 103 7.75 -4.00 9.05
CA SER A 103 8.36 -5.17 8.42
C SER A 103 9.51 -4.79 7.47
N LEU A 104 9.34 -3.73 6.69
CA LEU A 104 10.39 -3.22 5.80
C LEU A 104 11.58 -2.67 6.57
N LEU A 105 11.35 -2.02 7.71
CA LEU A 105 12.42 -1.55 8.59
C LEU A 105 13.23 -2.73 9.15
N ASP A 106 12.54 -3.79 9.62
CA ASP A 106 13.19 -5.00 10.13
C ASP A 106 14.03 -5.71 9.03
N ASP A 107 13.54 -5.73 7.79
CA ASP A 107 14.27 -6.31 6.66
C ASP A 107 15.49 -5.46 6.27
N LEU A 108 15.36 -4.13 6.28
CA LEU A 108 16.48 -3.21 6.06
C LEU A 108 17.57 -3.37 7.13
N ASP A 109 17.21 -3.56 8.40
CA ASP A 109 18.17 -3.78 9.47
C ASP A 109 18.97 -5.08 9.29
N LYS A 110 18.33 -6.15 8.79
CA LYS A 110 19.02 -7.40 8.45
C LYS A 110 19.97 -7.22 7.26
N GLU A 111 19.51 -6.51 6.22
CA GLU A 111 20.34 -6.23 5.05
C GLU A 111 21.55 -5.36 5.42
N LEU A 112 21.36 -4.31 6.21
CA LEU A 112 22.44 -3.44 6.68
C LEU A 112 23.50 -4.22 7.46
N ASN A 113 23.10 -5.12 8.35
CA ASN A 113 24.03 -5.97 9.07
C ASN A 113 24.79 -6.92 8.13
N THR A 114 24.10 -7.48 7.14
CA THR A 114 24.73 -8.33 6.12
C THR A 114 25.77 -7.57 5.31
N TYR A 115 25.43 -6.35 4.85
CA TYR A 115 26.38 -5.50 4.13
C TYR A 115 27.56 -5.08 5.00
N ALA A 116 27.32 -4.76 6.27
CA ALA A 116 28.40 -4.41 7.20
C ALA A 116 29.38 -5.56 7.40
N MET A 117 28.88 -6.80 7.61
CA MET A 117 29.74 -7.98 7.71
C MET A 117 30.55 -8.19 6.43
N ARG A 118 29.95 -8.00 5.25
CA ARG A 118 30.62 -8.13 3.97
C ARG A 118 31.71 -7.08 3.75
N VAL A 119 31.48 -5.83 4.18
CA VAL A 119 32.49 -4.75 4.16
C VAL A 119 33.67 -5.09 5.07
N ARG A 120 33.41 -5.66 6.25
CA ARG A 120 34.46 -6.09 7.18
C ARG A 120 35.28 -7.24 6.63
N GLU A 121 34.64 -8.19 5.97
CA GLU A 121 35.35 -9.26 5.26
C GLU A 121 36.24 -8.66 4.17
N TRP A 122 35.68 -7.90 3.23
CA TRP A 122 36.45 -7.38 2.10
C TRP A 122 37.60 -6.47 2.52
N TYR A 123 37.34 -5.53 3.43
CA TYR A 123 38.38 -4.61 3.90
C TYR A 123 39.33 -5.27 4.91
N GLY A 124 38.89 -6.30 5.63
CA GLY A 124 39.73 -7.12 6.48
C GLY A 124 40.83 -7.85 5.72
N TRP A 125 40.62 -8.17 4.44
CA TRP A 125 41.68 -8.75 3.58
C TRP A 125 42.76 -7.72 3.24
N HIS A 126 42.42 -6.44 3.20
CA HIS A 126 43.36 -5.35 2.92
C HIS A 126 44.04 -4.81 4.18
N PHE A 127 43.30 -4.70 5.28
CA PHE A 127 43.78 -4.13 6.54
C PHE A 127 43.16 -4.86 7.75
N PRO A 128 43.69 -6.06 8.10
CA PRO A 128 43.07 -6.98 9.07
C PRO A 128 43.04 -6.45 10.51
N GLU A 129 43.93 -5.53 10.87
CA GLU A 129 43.99 -4.95 12.22
C GLU A 129 42.80 -4.03 12.53
N LEU A 130 42.27 -3.33 11.51
CA LEU A 130 41.14 -2.42 11.67
C LEU A 130 39.86 -3.15 12.10
N ALA A 131 39.65 -4.37 11.57
CA ALA A 131 38.49 -5.20 11.90
C ALA A 131 38.47 -5.64 13.37
N LYS A 132 39.64 -5.73 14.02
CA LYS A 132 39.79 -6.07 15.44
C LYS A 132 39.61 -4.85 16.36
N ILE A 133 39.96 -3.65 15.88
CA ILE A 133 39.94 -2.43 16.70
C ILE A 133 38.54 -1.82 16.77
N ILE A 134 37.83 -1.73 15.64
CA ILE A 134 36.52 -1.05 15.59
C ILE A 134 35.43 -2.10 15.55
N GLN A 135 34.77 -2.42 16.67
CA GLN A 135 33.71 -3.44 16.71
C GLN A 135 32.37 -2.98 16.11
N ASP A 136 32.02 -1.69 16.24
CA ASP A 136 30.76 -1.17 15.70
C ASP A 136 30.75 -1.10 14.16
N ASN A 137 29.70 -1.60 13.55
CA ASN A 137 29.56 -1.74 12.10
C ASN A 137 29.47 -0.39 11.38
N ILE A 138 28.80 0.59 11.98
CA ILE A 138 28.59 1.92 11.40
C ILE A 138 29.91 2.70 11.43
N LEU A 139 30.60 2.69 12.57
CA LEU A 139 31.92 3.29 12.75
C LEU A 139 32.96 2.64 11.83
N TYR A 140 32.90 1.32 11.67
CA TYR A 140 33.77 0.59 10.74
C TYR A 140 33.58 1.11 9.31
N ALA A 141 32.33 1.14 8.83
CA ALA A 141 32.00 1.64 7.49
C ALA A 141 32.42 3.11 7.28
N LYS A 142 32.20 3.98 8.27
CA LYS A 142 32.64 5.39 8.22
C LYS A 142 34.17 5.50 8.14
N THR A 143 34.89 4.68 8.89
CA THR A 143 36.36 4.70 8.92
C THR A 143 36.95 4.18 7.60
N VAL A 144 36.40 3.08 7.07
CA VAL A 144 36.79 2.55 5.75
C VAL A 144 36.56 3.59 4.66
N LYS A 145 35.41 4.29 4.69
CA LYS A 145 35.11 5.38 3.75
C LYS A 145 36.14 6.52 3.82
N LEU A 146 36.60 6.87 5.02
CA LEU A 146 37.60 7.93 5.22
C LEU A 146 39.01 7.50 4.81
N MET A 147 39.37 6.22 5.02
CA MET A 147 40.69 5.70 4.66
C MET A 147 40.89 5.57 3.14
N GLY A 148 39.81 5.37 2.37
CA GLY A 148 39.89 5.28 0.90
C GLY A 148 40.75 4.11 0.40
N ASN A 149 41.18 4.17 -0.86
CA ASN A 149 42.16 3.23 -1.41
C ASN A 149 43.57 3.69 -1.05
N ARG A 150 44.35 2.87 -0.35
CA ARG A 150 45.80 3.05 -0.29
C ARG A 150 46.36 2.85 -1.69
N THR A 151 46.83 3.93 -2.31
CA THR A 151 47.75 3.84 -3.45
C THR A 151 49.03 3.17 -2.95
N ASN A 152 49.34 2.00 -3.53
CA ASN A 152 50.63 1.33 -3.35
C ASN A 152 51.79 2.22 -3.80
#